data_AF-A0A4W5J9Y7-F1
#
_entry.id   AF-A0A4W5J9Y7-F1
#
_cell.length_a   1.000
_cell.length_b   1.000
_cell.length_c   1.000
_cell.angle_alpha   90.00
_cell.angle_beta   90.00
_cell.angle_gamma   90.00
#
_symmetry.space_group_name_H-M   'P 1'
#
loop_
_entity.id
_entity.type
_entity.pdbx_description
1 polymer ?
#
loop_
_entity_poly.entity_id
_entity_poly.type
_entity_poly.pdbx_seq_one_letter_code
_entity_poly.pdbx_strand_id
1 'polypeptide(L)'
;MKMDSIVGRNWALTFLAGTLLWTTCCLAAPMQCHFNSKALCVYEGRHYSLGESWMEDGCLQCTCLHPMGVGCCETVHHPVDFPAWCEVRVDALTCKVTLVQSADPRLPCLPGNGHNLGPSHGSLDNNYLQMVE
;
A
#
# COMPACT_ATOMS: atom_id res chain seq x y z
N MET A 1 35.54 -13.49 47.42
CA MET A 1 34.62 -13.79 46.31
C MET A 1 35.11 -13.04 45.08
N LYS A 2 35.22 -13.77 43.96
CA LYS A 2 35.92 -13.37 42.74
C LYS A 2 34.95 -12.59 41.86
N MET A 3 35.30 -11.37 41.48
CA MET A 3 34.55 -10.59 40.49
C MET A 3 35.09 -10.99 39.11
N ASP A 4 34.53 -12.07 38.55
CA ASP A 4 34.95 -12.59 37.27
C ASP A 4 34.50 -11.66 36.12
N SER A 5 35.51 -11.17 35.40
CA SER A 5 35.58 -11.05 33.94
C SER A 5 34.41 -10.37 33.20
N ILE A 6 34.49 -9.03 33.09
CA ILE A 6 33.77 -8.24 32.09
C ILE A 6 34.54 -8.31 30.76
N VAL A 7 34.69 -9.50 30.17
CA VAL A 7 35.25 -9.66 28.80
C VAL A 7 34.55 -10.82 28.13
N GLY A 8 33.44 -10.52 27.46
CA GLY A 8 32.67 -11.50 26.69
C GLY A 8 31.40 -10.91 26.10
N ARG A 9 31.38 -9.59 25.84
CA ARG A 9 30.22 -8.94 25.22
C ARG A 9 30.24 -9.31 23.74
N ASN A 10 29.35 -10.23 23.39
CA ASN A 10 29.24 -10.89 22.10
C ASN A 10 28.96 -9.87 20.98
N TRP A 11 30.02 -9.24 20.49
CA TRP A 11 30.05 -8.26 19.39
C TRP A 11 29.35 -8.77 18.13
N ALA A 12 29.35 -10.09 17.90
CA ALA A 12 28.60 -10.72 16.83
C ALA A 12 27.08 -10.46 16.91
N LEU A 13 26.49 -10.44 18.12
CA LEU A 13 25.06 -10.19 18.29
C LEU A 13 24.69 -8.73 18.01
N THR A 14 25.58 -7.79 18.35
CA THR A 14 25.36 -6.37 18.04
C THR A 14 25.48 -6.07 16.55
N PHE A 15 26.41 -6.73 15.84
CA PHE A 15 26.51 -6.60 14.39
C PHE A 15 25.32 -7.26 13.67
N LEU A 16 24.88 -8.46 14.10
CA LEU A 16 23.71 -9.15 13.54
C LEU A 16 22.40 -8.38 13.76
N ALA A 17 22.23 -7.75 14.92
CA ALA A 17 21.07 -6.90 15.18
C ALA A 17 21.08 -5.63 14.30
N GLY A 18 22.26 -5.02 14.10
CA GLY A 18 22.43 -3.87 13.22
C GLY A 18 22.14 -4.19 11.75
N THR A 19 22.55 -5.37 11.26
CA THR A 19 22.26 -5.80 9.89
C THR A 19 20.78 -6.14 9.68
N LEU A 20 20.13 -6.76 10.67
CA LEU A 20 18.69 -7.04 10.64
C LEU A 20 17.83 -5.77 10.66
N LEU A 21 18.29 -4.69 11.31
CA LEU A 21 17.59 -3.40 11.32
C LEU A 21 17.72 -2.65 9.99
N TRP A 22 18.80 -2.86 9.23
CA TRP A 22 19.00 -2.23 7.93
C TRP A 22 18.20 -2.90 6.80
N THR A 23 17.97 -4.21 6.87
CA THR A 23 17.32 -4.96 5.79
C THR A 23 15.80 -4.79 5.73
N THR A 24 15.16 -4.25 6.77
CA THR A 24 13.69 -4.13 6.85
C THR A 24 13.11 -2.92 6.11
N CYS A 25 13.93 -2.06 5.51
CA CYS A 25 13.47 -0.73 5.07
C CYS A 25 12.77 -0.68 3.68
N CYS A 26 12.88 -1.72 2.84
CA CYS A 26 12.57 -1.58 1.41
C CYS A 26 11.44 -2.48 0.86
N LEU A 27 10.43 -2.84 1.66
CA LEU A 27 9.26 -3.61 1.17
C LEU A 27 8.12 -2.75 0.60
N ALA A 28 8.32 -1.44 0.41
CA ALA A 28 7.29 -0.59 -0.17
C ALA A 28 7.20 -0.81 -1.68
N ALA A 29 5.99 -1.11 -2.18
CA ALA A 29 5.71 -1.12 -3.61
C ALA A 29 6.01 0.28 -4.20
N PRO A 30 6.56 0.37 -5.42
CA PRO A 30 6.84 1.65 -6.04
C PRO A 30 5.52 2.39 -6.30
N MET A 31 5.36 3.53 -5.64
CA MET A 31 4.29 4.50 -5.91
C MET A 31 4.73 5.43 -7.03
N GLN A 32 3.91 5.57 -8.06
CA GLN A 32 4.17 6.48 -9.16
C GLN A 32 3.83 7.91 -8.72
N CYS A 33 4.82 8.80 -8.78
CA CYS A 33 4.67 10.21 -8.43
C CYS A 33 5.06 11.10 -9.60
N HIS A 34 4.30 12.20 -9.76
CA HIS A 34 4.51 13.21 -10.77
C HIS A 34 4.71 14.57 -10.10
N PHE A 35 5.60 15.40 -10.65
CA PHE A 35 5.93 16.70 -10.08
C PHE A 35 5.82 17.79 -11.15
N ASN A 36 5.41 18.99 -10.74
CA ASN A 36 5.37 20.16 -11.60
C ASN A 36 6.82 20.64 -11.86
N SER A 37 7.32 20.46 -13.08
CA SER A 37 8.68 20.83 -13.47
C SER A 37 8.99 22.32 -13.35
N LYS A 38 7.99 23.19 -13.18
CA LYS A 38 8.16 24.62 -12.94
C LYS A 38 8.50 24.94 -11.49
N ALA A 39 8.44 23.96 -10.57
CA ALA A 39 8.72 24.14 -9.15
C ALA A 39 7.84 25.20 -8.44
N LEU A 40 6.62 25.40 -8.92
CA LEU A 40 5.65 26.36 -8.35
C LEU A 40 4.56 25.64 -7.55
N CYS A 41 4.07 26.28 -6.48
CA CYS A 41 2.87 25.86 -5.76
C CYS A 41 1.59 26.35 -6.45
N VAL A 42 1.45 26.04 -7.75
CA VAL A 42 0.25 26.36 -8.52
C VAL A 42 -0.24 25.10 -9.21
N TYR A 43 -1.50 24.76 -8.99
CA TYR A 43 -2.18 23.61 -9.58
C TYR A 43 -3.57 24.04 -10.04
N GLU A 44 -3.93 23.75 -11.30
CA GLU A 44 -5.19 24.18 -11.93
C GLU A 44 -5.52 25.68 -11.71
N GLY A 45 -4.49 26.52 -11.73
CA GLY A 45 -4.61 27.98 -11.51
C GLY A 45 -4.77 28.41 -10.06
N ARG A 46 -4.91 27.49 -9.11
CA ARG A 46 -4.97 27.77 -7.67
C ARG A 46 -3.58 27.79 -7.05
N HIS A 47 -3.35 28.75 -6.17
CA HIS A 47 -2.13 28.83 -5.36
C HIS A 47 -2.28 28.02 -4.08
N TYR A 48 -1.23 27.26 -3.75
CA TYR A 48 -1.13 26.45 -2.54
C TYR A 48 0.04 26.93 -1.69
N SER A 49 -0.09 26.74 -0.38
CA SER A 49 0.97 27.04 0.58
C SER A 49 2.00 25.90 0.62
N LEU A 50 3.22 26.20 1.04
CA LEU A 50 4.22 25.15 1.30
C LEU A 50 3.72 24.19 2.39
N GLY A 51 3.82 22.89 2.13
CA GLY A 51 3.29 21.84 2.99
C GLY A 51 1.78 21.62 2.89
N GLU A 52 1.05 22.43 2.13
CA GLU A 52 -0.37 22.20 1.88
C GLU A 52 -0.54 20.94 1.05
N SER A 53 -1.47 20.08 1.48
CA SER A 53 -1.77 18.80 0.85
C SER A 53 -3.26 18.64 0.61
N TRP A 54 -3.62 17.97 -0.47
CA TRP A 54 -5.00 17.74 -0.87
C TRP A 54 -5.12 16.43 -1.65
N MET A 55 -6.33 15.87 -1.65
CA MET A 55 -6.70 14.75 -2.50
C MET A 55 -7.32 15.29 -3.79
N GLU A 56 -6.79 14.86 -4.92
CA GLU A 56 -7.31 15.17 -6.25
C GLU A 56 -8.19 14.01 -6.76
N ASP A 57 -9.00 14.28 -7.78
CA ASP A 57 -9.75 13.26 -8.48
C ASP A 57 -8.82 12.14 -8.98
N GLY A 58 -9.29 10.89 -8.86
CA GLY A 58 -8.48 9.72 -9.24
C GLY A 58 -7.44 9.31 -8.20
N CYS A 59 -7.66 9.63 -6.92
CA CYS A 59 -6.87 9.10 -5.80
C CYS A 59 -5.39 9.51 -5.81
N LEU A 60 -5.14 10.73 -6.26
CA LEU A 60 -3.84 11.36 -6.25
C LEU A 60 -3.71 12.25 -5.01
N GLN A 61 -2.77 11.92 -4.12
CA GLN A 61 -2.41 12.79 -3.01
C GLN A 61 -1.38 13.80 -3.51
N CYS A 62 -1.76 15.07 -3.52
CA CYS A 62 -0.90 16.17 -3.92
C CYS A 62 -0.37 16.91 -2.69
N THR A 63 0.84 17.47 -2.80
CA THR A 63 1.46 18.32 -1.78
C THR A 63 2.38 19.32 -2.43
N CYS A 64 2.37 20.58 -1.95
CA CYS A 64 3.42 21.52 -2.36
C CYS A 64 4.67 21.40 -1.47
N LEU A 65 5.82 21.10 -2.08
CA LEU A 65 7.09 20.95 -1.40
C LEU A 65 8.16 21.85 -2.02
N HIS A 66 9.03 22.41 -1.19
CA HIS A 66 10.22 23.10 -1.67
C HIS A 66 11.38 22.10 -1.83
N PRO A 67 12.20 22.14 -2.90
CA PRO A 67 12.20 23.09 -4.02
C PRO A 67 11.44 22.58 -5.26
N MET A 68 10.56 21.59 -5.11
CA MET A 68 9.99 20.81 -6.22
C MET A 68 8.66 21.37 -6.76
N GLY A 69 7.99 22.25 -6.02
CA GLY A 69 6.63 22.71 -6.32
C GLY A 69 5.59 21.65 -5.96
N VAL A 70 4.50 21.58 -6.72
CA VAL A 70 3.45 20.57 -6.53
C VAL A 70 3.95 19.19 -6.96
N GLY A 71 3.89 18.22 -6.06
CA GLY A 71 4.05 16.79 -6.34
C GLY A 71 2.77 16.04 -6.02
N CYS A 72 2.36 15.13 -6.90
CA CYS A 72 1.18 14.29 -6.75
C CYS A 72 1.57 12.82 -6.91
N CYS A 73 1.15 11.98 -5.97
CA CYS A 73 1.41 10.55 -5.99
C CYS A 73 0.11 9.78 -5.97
N GLU A 74 0.05 8.69 -6.73
CA GLU A 74 -1.08 7.77 -6.63
C GLU A 74 -1.08 7.09 -5.25
N THR A 75 -2.23 7.09 -4.58
CA THR A 75 -2.43 6.44 -3.28
C THR A 75 -2.94 5.00 -3.40
N VAL A 76 -3.42 4.64 -4.59
CA VAL A 76 -3.97 3.33 -4.91
C VAL A 76 -2.84 2.33 -5.09
N HIS A 77 -2.84 1.31 -4.24
CA HIS A 77 -1.97 0.15 -4.42
C HIS A 77 -2.67 -0.89 -5.30
N HIS A 78 -2.28 -0.95 -6.57
CA HIS A 78 -2.83 -1.90 -7.53
C HIS A 78 -2.43 -3.35 -7.18
N PRO A 79 -3.40 -4.23 -6.89
CA PRO A 79 -3.12 -5.65 -6.67
C PRO A 79 -2.54 -6.26 -7.94
N VAL A 80 -1.47 -7.03 -7.79
CA VAL A 80 -0.89 -7.87 -8.84
C VAL A 80 -1.20 -9.33 -8.54
N ASP A 81 -1.10 -10.19 -9.55
CA ASP A 81 -1.22 -11.65 -9.41
C ASP A 81 -2.51 -12.14 -8.72
N PHE A 82 -3.67 -11.63 -9.15
CA PHE A 82 -4.98 -12.11 -8.72
C PHE A 82 -5.63 -13.04 -9.77
N PRO A 83 -6.63 -13.86 -9.39
CA PRO A 83 -7.27 -14.80 -10.32
C PRO A 83 -7.88 -14.12 -11.54
N ALA A 84 -7.79 -14.73 -12.72
CA ALA A 84 -8.28 -14.15 -13.98
C ALA A 84 -9.80 -13.89 -14.04
N TRP A 85 -10.58 -14.44 -13.08
CA TRP A 85 -12.02 -14.19 -12.94
C TRP A 85 -12.35 -13.02 -12.01
N CYS A 86 -11.33 -12.29 -11.54
CA CYS A 86 -11.47 -11.10 -10.74
C CYS A 86 -11.14 -9.84 -11.55
N GLU A 87 -11.73 -8.72 -11.15
CA GLU A 87 -11.47 -7.38 -11.67
C GLU A 87 -11.17 -6.44 -10.49
N VAL A 88 -10.27 -5.50 -10.71
CA VAL A 88 -9.93 -4.47 -9.73
C VAL A 88 -10.97 -3.35 -9.80
N ARG A 89 -11.57 -2.99 -8.65
CA ARG A 89 -12.43 -1.82 -8.49
C ARG A 89 -11.87 -0.86 -7.47
N VAL A 90 -11.73 0.39 -7.90
CA VAL A 90 -11.29 1.51 -7.07
C VAL A 90 -12.50 2.37 -6.78
N ASP A 91 -12.79 2.57 -5.51
CA ASP A 91 -13.78 3.53 -5.06
C ASP A 91 -13.19 4.95 -5.14
N ALA A 92 -13.74 5.81 -5.99
CA ALA A 92 -13.17 7.14 -6.24
C ALA A 92 -13.26 8.10 -5.04
N LEU A 93 -14.15 7.84 -4.08
CA LEU A 93 -14.35 8.70 -2.92
C LEU A 93 -13.42 8.33 -1.76
N THR A 94 -13.21 7.04 -1.56
CA THR A 94 -12.44 6.49 -0.43
C THR A 94 -11.07 5.97 -0.85
N CYS A 95 -10.81 5.87 -2.16
CA CYS A 95 -9.61 5.29 -2.75
C CYS A 95 -9.36 3.85 -2.32
N LYS A 96 -10.41 3.16 -1.89
CA LYS A 96 -10.36 1.76 -1.50
C LYS A 96 -10.35 0.88 -2.74
N VAL A 97 -9.39 -0.03 -2.78
CA VAL A 97 -9.30 -1.07 -3.81
C VAL A 97 -9.98 -2.34 -3.34
N THR A 98 -10.82 -2.92 -4.20
CA THR A 98 -11.46 -4.22 -3.97
C THR A 98 -11.33 -5.10 -5.21
N LEU A 99 -11.16 -6.40 -5.00
CA LEU A 99 -11.26 -7.40 -6.08
C LEU A 99 -12.68 -7.94 -6.10
N VAL A 100 -13.34 -7.80 -7.24
CA VAL A 100 -14.72 -8.25 -7.46
C VAL A 100 -14.76 -9.27 -8.59
N GLN A 101 -15.80 -10.09 -8.65
CA GLN A 101 -15.93 -11.08 -9.71
C GLN A 101 -16.20 -10.39 -11.05
N SER A 102 -15.51 -10.79 -12.11
CA SER A 102 -15.76 -10.29 -13.47
C SER A 102 -17.17 -10.63 -13.96
N ALA A 103 -17.77 -11.73 -13.45
CA ALA A 103 -19.12 -12.16 -13.81
C ALA A 103 -20.22 -11.37 -13.06
N ASP A 104 -19.98 -10.98 -11.80
CA ASP A 104 -20.89 -10.15 -11.01
C ASP A 104 -20.06 -9.22 -10.08
N PRO A 105 -19.89 -7.94 -10.47
CA PRO A 105 -19.09 -6.97 -9.71
C PRO A 105 -19.60 -6.66 -8.30
N ARG A 106 -20.80 -7.14 -7.93
CA ARG A 106 -21.35 -6.99 -6.58
C ARG A 106 -20.77 -8.01 -5.60
N LEU A 107 -20.15 -9.08 -6.11
CA LEU A 107 -19.60 -10.16 -5.32
C LEU A 107 -18.08 -9.98 -5.16
N PRO A 108 -17.54 -10.07 -3.93
CA PRO A 108 -16.10 -10.01 -3.71
C PRO A 108 -15.42 -11.28 -4.22
N CYS A 109 -14.16 -11.13 -4.61
CA CYS A 109 -13.26 -12.26 -4.80
C CYS A 109 -12.74 -12.72 -3.45
N LEU A 110 -13.04 -13.96 -3.07
CA LEU A 110 -12.47 -14.58 -1.88
C LEU A 110 -11.29 -15.46 -2.29
N PRO A 111 -10.15 -15.40 -1.57
CA PRO A 111 -9.07 -16.36 -1.75
C PRO A 111 -9.59 -17.76 -1.43
N GLY A 112 -9.93 -18.54 -2.46
CA GLY A 112 -10.25 -19.95 -2.32
C GLY A 112 -8.99 -20.71 -1.93
N ASN A 113 -9.09 -21.59 -0.94
CA ASN A 113 -8.01 -22.52 -0.61
C ASN A 113 -7.69 -23.39 -1.84
N GLY A 114 -6.61 -23.07 -2.55
CA GLY A 114 -5.85 -24.02 -3.36
C GLY A 114 -6.28 -24.30 -4.79
N HIS A 115 -7.40 -23.78 -5.32
CA HIS A 115 -7.76 -24.04 -6.72
C HIS A 115 -8.33 -22.81 -7.41
N ASN A 116 -7.83 -22.52 -8.62
CA ASN A 116 -8.28 -21.50 -9.57
C ASN A 116 -9.72 -21.72 -10.09
N LEU A 117 -10.61 -22.25 -9.26
CA LEU A 117 -11.99 -22.51 -9.61
C LEU A 117 -12.77 -21.22 -9.36
N GLY A 118 -13.20 -20.60 -10.45
CA GLY A 118 -14.08 -19.45 -10.39
C GLY A 118 -15.42 -19.81 -9.72
N PRO A 119 -16.19 -18.80 -9.30
CA PRO A 119 -17.47 -18.92 -8.58
C PRO A 119 -18.56 -19.74 -9.28
N SER A 120 -18.34 -20.17 -10.54
CA SER A 120 -19.26 -21.02 -11.30
C SER A 120 -19.46 -22.42 -10.69
N HIS A 121 -18.67 -22.81 -9.68
CA HIS A 121 -18.93 -24.01 -8.87
C HIS A 121 -19.40 -23.60 -7.47
N GLY A 122 -20.71 -23.65 -7.26
CA GLY A 122 -21.33 -23.32 -5.99
C GLY A 122 -20.90 -24.24 -4.84
N SER A 123 -20.58 -23.63 -3.71
CA SER A 123 -21.06 -24.04 -2.39
C SER A 123 -20.86 -22.87 -1.44
N LEU A 124 -21.98 -22.30 -0.98
CA LEU A 124 -22.00 -21.42 0.18
C LEU A 124 -21.71 -22.29 1.42
N ASP A 125 -20.43 -22.38 1.80
CA ASP A 125 -20.10 -22.92 3.12
C ASP A 125 -20.26 -21.80 4.17
N ASN A 126 -21.29 -22.02 4.97
CA ASN A 126 -22.02 -21.08 5.80
C ASN A 126 -21.29 -20.72 7.12
N ASN A 127 -19.99 -20.38 7.06
CA ASN A 127 -19.17 -20.18 8.28
C ASN A 127 -18.29 -18.91 8.31
N TYR A 128 -18.44 -17.95 7.39
CA TYR A 128 -17.69 -16.68 7.40
C TYR A 128 -18.59 -15.47 7.66
N LEU A 129 -19.36 -15.49 8.75
CA LEU A 129 -20.11 -14.33 9.24
C LEU A 129 -19.61 -13.86 10.62
N GLN A 130 -18.38 -14.20 11.00
CA GLN A 130 -17.81 -13.82 12.30
C GLN A 130 -16.45 -13.11 12.21
N MET A 131 -16.19 -12.38 11.12
CA MET A 131 -15.03 -11.46 11.04
C MET A 131 -15.42 -10.02 10.70
N VAL A 132 -16.68 -9.65 10.97
CA VAL A 132 -17.13 -8.25 11.00
C VAL A 132 -17.87 -8.03 12.32
N GLU A 133 -17.12 -8.09 13.42
CA GLU A 133 -17.46 -7.44 14.68
C GLU A 133 -16.21 -6.73 15.21
#